data_AF-A0AAJ1EK73-F1
#
_entry.id   AF-A0AAJ1EK73-F1
#
_cell.length_a   1.000
_cell.length_b   1.000
_cell.length_c   1.000
_cell.angle_alpha   90.00
_cell.angle_beta   90.00
_cell.angle_gamma   90.00
#
_symmetry.space_group_name_H-M   'P 1'
#
loop_
_entity.id
_entity.type
_entity.pdbx_description
1 polymer ?
#
loop_
_entity_poly.entity_id
_entity_poly.type
_entity_poly.pdbx_seq_one_letter_code
_entity_poly.pdbx_strand_id
1 'polypeptide(L)'
;MTPQEPEILKDRGRDLEDEFFRREDQRLIERLNELKAAEMTREALAKASGITKTAVLDRLMALGIRAETVTALFMVPLVEVAWADGTLDAKERRAILDRTGDSGVSRGSAEYALLEAWLDRRPDPKLLTAWTHLVQGLCEQLGP
;
A
#
# COMPACT_ATOMS: atom_id res chain seq x y z
N MET A 1 0.62 -54.24 -41.94
CA MET A 1 0.01 -53.00 -42.43
C MET A 1 -0.02 -52.05 -41.25
N THR A 2 0.97 -51.16 -41.19
CA THR A 2 1.27 -50.30 -40.03
C THR A 2 0.95 -48.85 -40.38
N PRO A 3 -0.10 -48.27 -39.78
CA PRO A 3 -0.26 -46.83 -39.77
C PRO A 3 -0.48 -46.34 -38.33
N GLN A 4 0.57 -46.08 -37.54
CA GLN A 4 0.39 -45.51 -36.19
C GLN A 4 1.47 -44.51 -35.73
N GLU A 5 2.67 -44.49 -36.29
CA GLU A 5 3.74 -43.58 -35.83
C GLU A 5 3.49 -42.06 -36.05
N PRO A 6 2.95 -41.59 -37.20
CA PRO A 6 2.79 -40.16 -37.43
C PRO A 6 1.59 -39.54 -36.68
N GLU A 7 0.64 -40.35 -36.22
CA GLU A 7 -0.55 -39.91 -35.49
C GLU A 7 -0.22 -39.69 -34.01
N ILE A 8 0.54 -40.61 -33.40
CA ILE A 8 1.01 -40.50 -32.00
C ILE A 8 1.92 -39.27 -31.80
N LEU A 9 2.75 -38.92 -32.79
CA LEU A 9 3.61 -37.73 -32.74
C LEU A 9 2.81 -36.43 -32.86
N LYS A 10 1.70 -36.45 -33.62
CA LYS A 10 0.79 -35.30 -33.74
C LYS A 10 -0.05 -35.09 -32.49
N ASP A 11 -0.53 -36.16 -31.88
CA ASP A 11 -1.32 -36.08 -30.64
C ASP A 11 -0.46 -35.61 -29.47
N ARG A 12 0.77 -36.09 -29.34
CA ARG A 12 1.74 -35.55 -28.36
C ARG A 12 2.10 -34.09 -28.62
N GLY A 13 2.17 -33.67 -29.89
CA GLY A 13 2.39 -32.27 -30.25
C GLY A 13 1.22 -31.37 -29.81
N ARG A 14 -0.01 -31.83 -30.04
CA ARG A 14 -1.23 -31.15 -29.59
C ARG A 14 -1.34 -31.07 -28.07
N ASP A 15 -1.04 -32.16 -27.37
CA ASP A 15 -1.06 -32.17 -25.90
C ASP A 15 -0.05 -31.16 -25.31
N LEU A 16 1.15 -31.06 -25.91
CA LEU A 16 2.16 -30.08 -25.52
C LEU A 16 1.75 -28.64 -25.85
N GLU A 17 1.13 -28.43 -27.02
CA GLU A 17 0.57 -27.13 -27.40
C GLU A 17 -0.55 -26.70 -26.44
N ASP A 18 -1.48 -27.61 -26.11
CA ASP A 18 -2.59 -27.35 -25.20
C ASP A 18 -2.11 -27.07 -23.77
N GLU A 19 -1.07 -27.77 -23.29
CA GLU A 19 -0.44 -27.46 -21.99
C GLU A 19 0.26 -26.10 -22.01
N PHE A 20 0.92 -25.75 -23.10
CA PHE A 20 1.57 -24.44 -23.27
C PHE A 20 0.53 -23.31 -23.26
N PHE A 21 -0.55 -23.43 -24.03
CA PHE A 21 -1.64 -22.44 -24.06
C PHE A 21 -2.31 -22.30 -22.68
N ARG A 22 -2.59 -23.42 -22.00
CA ARG A 22 -3.16 -23.38 -20.64
C ARG A 22 -2.27 -22.62 -19.65
N ARG A 23 -0.95 -22.82 -19.71
CA ARG A 23 0.00 -22.11 -18.83
C ARG A 23 0.08 -20.62 -19.15
N GLU A 24 0.10 -20.25 -20.43
CA GLU A 24 0.18 -18.85 -20.83
C GLU A 24 -1.13 -18.11 -20.54
N ASP A 25 -2.29 -18.74 -20.78
CA ASP A 25 -3.60 -18.20 -20.40
C ASP A 25 -3.69 -17.98 -18.89
N GLN A 26 -3.24 -18.94 -18.07
CA GLN A 26 -3.21 -18.80 -16.62
C GLN A 26 -2.34 -17.62 -16.19
N ARG A 27 -1.16 -17.47 -16.78
CA ARG A 27 -0.25 -16.36 -16.52
C ARG A 27 -0.87 -15.00 -16.90
N LEU A 28 -1.55 -14.94 -18.04
CA LEU A 28 -2.24 -13.73 -18.52
C LEU A 28 -3.38 -13.34 -17.56
N ILE A 29 -4.15 -14.32 -17.09
CA ILE A 29 -5.24 -14.12 -16.12
C ILE A 29 -4.69 -13.61 -14.79
N GLU A 30 -3.63 -14.22 -14.27
CA GLU A 30 -2.96 -13.78 -13.04
C GLU A 30 -2.48 -12.34 -13.17
N ARG A 31 -1.81 -12.02 -14.29
CA ARG A 31 -1.35 -10.66 -14.55
C ARG A 31 -2.50 -9.64 -14.62
N LEU A 32 -3.60 -10.02 -15.26
CA LEU A 32 -4.79 -9.17 -15.36
C LEU A 32 -5.44 -8.94 -13.98
N ASN A 33 -5.44 -9.95 -13.12
CA ASN A 33 -5.93 -9.84 -11.75
C ASN A 33 -5.04 -8.92 -10.90
N GLU A 34 -3.72 -9.02 -11.01
CA GLU A 34 -2.77 -8.11 -10.34
C GLU A 34 -3.00 -6.66 -10.74
N LEU A 35 -3.15 -6.40 -12.05
CA LEU A 35 -3.40 -5.05 -12.57
C LEU A 35 -4.71 -4.48 -12.05
N LYS A 36 -5.78 -5.28 -12.03
CA LYS A 36 -7.07 -4.88 -11.47
C LYS A 36 -6.97 -4.56 -9.98
N ALA A 37 -6.28 -5.41 -9.21
CA ALA A 37 -6.11 -5.21 -7.77
C ALA A 37 -5.30 -3.94 -7.48
N ALA A 38 -4.25 -3.67 -8.26
CA ALA A 38 -3.47 -2.45 -8.15
C ALA A 38 -4.32 -1.20 -8.44
N GLU A 39 -5.16 -1.25 -9.48
CA GLU A 39 -6.04 -0.12 -9.82
C GLU A 39 -7.10 0.13 -8.75
N MET A 40 -7.74 -0.92 -8.23
CA MET A 40 -8.68 -0.80 -7.12
C MET A 40 -8.02 -0.20 -5.86
N THR A 41 -6.78 -0.60 -5.58
CA THR A 41 -6.01 -0.07 -4.44
C THR A 41 -5.72 1.42 -4.65
N ARG A 42 -5.34 1.81 -5.87
CA ARG A 42 -5.10 3.20 -6.25
C ARG A 42 -6.35 4.05 -6.09
N GLU A 43 -7.49 3.58 -6.60
CA GLU A 43 -8.77 4.29 -6.50
C GLU A 43 -9.21 4.48 -5.04
N ALA A 44 -9.09 3.43 -4.22
CA ALA A 44 -9.39 3.52 -2.79
C ALA A 44 -8.47 4.52 -2.07
N LEU A 45 -7.18 4.50 -2.39
CA LEU A 45 -6.20 5.43 -1.82
C LEU A 45 -6.45 6.86 -2.26
N ALA A 46 -6.80 7.09 -3.53
CA ALA A 46 -7.18 8.40 -4.05
C ALA A 46 -8.38 8.97 -3.30
N LYS A 47 -9.42 8.14 -3.11
CA LYS A 47 -10.63 8.53 -2.39
C LYS A 47 -10.36 8.85 -0.92
N ALA A 48 -9.53 8.06 -0.25
CA ALA A 48 -9.20 8.25 1.17
C ALA A 48 -8.28 9.45 1.41
N SER A 49 -7.35 9.75 0.48
CA SER A 49 -6.37 10.83 0.62
C SER A 49 -6.81 12.16 -0.01
N GLY A 50 -7.76 12.15 -0.94
CA GLY A 50 -8.13 13.32 -1.76
C GLY A 50 -7.13 13.62 -2.90
N ILE A 51 -6.09 12.81 -3.05
CA ILE A 51 -5.05 13.01 -4.05
C ILE A 51 -5.49 12.44 -5.40
N THR A 52 -5.38 13.26 -6.44
CA THR A 52 -5.73 12.91 -7.83
C THR A 52 -4.49 12.61 -8.68
N LYS A 53 -3.30 13.04 -8.25
CA LYS A 53 -2.05 12.84 -8.99
C LYS A 53 -1.58 11.38 -8.86
N THR A 54 -1.73 10.62 -9.94
CA THR A 54 -1.38 9.19 -10.05
C THR A 54 0.03 8.89 -9.56
N ALA A 55 1.02 9.71 -9.90
CA ALA A 55 2.43 9.50 -9.50
C ALA A 55 2.66 9.54 -7.97
N VAL A 56 1.85 10.32 -7.24
CA VAL A 56 1.92 10.38 -5.77
C VAL A 56 1.30 9.14 -5.17
N LEU A 57 0.15 8.72 -5.70
CA LEU A 57 -0.52 7.48 -5.30
C LEU A 57 0.37 6.26 -5.53
N ASP A 58 1.03 6.16 -6.69
CA ASP A 58 1.99 5.09 -7.00
C ASP A 58 3.13 5.04 -5.98
N ARG A 59 3.66 6.20 -5.58
CA ARG A 59 4.76 6.27 -4.63
C ARG A 59 4.33 5.87 -3.23
N LEU A 60 3.12 6.23 -2.82
CA LEU A 60 2.53 5.80 -1.55
C LEU A 60 2.28 4.27 -1.55
N MET A 61 1.73 3.73 -2.64
CA MET A 61 1.54 2.29 -2.81
C MET A 61 2.86 1.53 -2.78
N ALA A 62 3.91 2.04 -3.43
CA ALA A 62 5.25 1.45 -3.42
C ALA A 62 5.89 1.47 -2.01
N LEU A 63 5.48 2.40 -1.15
CA LEU A 63 5.86 2.46 0.26
C LEU A 63 4.98 1.57 1.16
N GLY A 64 4.04 0.82 0.58
CA GLY A 64 3.12 -0.07 1.28
C GLY A 64 1.95 0.64 1.95
N ILE A 65 1.72 1.92 1.65
CA ILE A 65 0.60 2.69 2.19
C ILE A 65 -0.67 2.31 1.45
N ARG A 66 -1.72 2.01 2.23
CA ARG A 66 -3.05 1.67 1.73
C ARG A 66 -4.09 2.71 2.16
N ALA A 67 -5.28 2.63 1.58
CA ALA A 67 -6.39 3.52 1.88
C ALA A 67 -6.74 3.56 3.38
N GLU A 68 -6.64 2.41 4.07
CA GLU A 68 -6.99 2.30 5.50
C GLU A 68 -5.96 2.97 6.41
N THR A 69 -4.73 3.18 5.93
CA THR A 69 -3.62 3.69 6.73
C THR A 69 -3.18 5.08 6.33
N VAL A 70 -3.66 5.61 5.20
CA VAL A 70 -3.19 6.89 4.65
C VAL A 70 -3.49 8.06 5.59
N THR A 71 -4.64 8.05 6.26
CA THR A 71 -5.01 9.08 7.25
C THR A 71 -4.03 9.14 8.41
N ALA A 72 -3.45 7.99 8.78
CA ALA A 72 -2.48 7.94 9.86
C ALA A 72 -1.18 8.69 9.53
N LEU A 73 -0.85 8.89 8.24
CA LEU A 73 0.32 9.67 7.84
C LEU A 73 0.25 11.12 8.35
N PHE A 74 -0.94 11.71 8.52
CA PHE A 74 -1.06 13.07 9.06
C PHE A 74 -0.53 13.22 10.49
N MET A 75 -0.38 12.11 11.23
CA MET A 75 0.21 12.10 12.57
C MET A 75 1.74 11.98 12.57
N VAL A 76 2.37 11.67 11.43
CA VAL A 76 3.82 11.41 11.35
C VAL A 76 4.67 12.59 11.85
N PRO A 77 4.38 13.86 11.53
CA PRO A 77 5.14 14.98 12.07
C PRO A 77 5.14 15.04 13.59
N LEU A 78 4.01 14.73 14.23
CA LEU A 78 3.90 14.67 15.68
C LEU A 78 4.78 13.54 16.26
N VAL A 79 4.78 12.39 15.60
CA VAL A 79 5.64 11.25 15.99
C VAL A 79 7.12 11.61 15.85
N GLU A 80 7.55 12.26 14.76
CA GLU A 80 8.94 12.68 14.60
C GLU A 80 9.36 13.69 15.67
N VAL A 81 8.47 14.62 16.05
CA VAL A 81 8.72 15.54 17.17
C VAL A 81 8.84 14.80 18.50
N ALA A 82 7.98 13.81 18.74
CA ALA A 82 8.01 13.00 19.96
C ALA A 82 9.32 12.19 20.09
N TRP A 83 9.97 11.85 18.98
CA TRP A 83 11.25 11.13 18.98
C TRP A 83 12.47 12.04 18.75
N ALA A 84 12.31 13.37 18.75
CA ALA A 84 13.35 14.31 18.31
C ALA A 84 14.60 14.31 19.21
N ASP A 85 14.44 14.03 20.50
CA ASP A 85 15.52 13.88 21.47
C ASP A 85 16.11 12.45 21.52
N GLY A 86 15.52 11.52 20.76
CA GLY A 86 15.91 10.12 20.67
C GLY A 86 15.26 9.21 21.72
N THR A 87 14.50 9.74 22.67
CA THR A 87 13.85 8.95 23.74
C THR A 87 12.47 9.49 24.05
N LEU A 88 11.43 8.66 23.94
CA LEU A 88 10.08 9.06 24.33
C LEU A 88 9.73 8.46 25.71
N ASP A 89 9.40 9.32 26.69
CA ASP A 89 9.01 8.83 28.01
C ASP A 89 7.51 8.45 28.10
N ALA A 90 7.16 7.70 29.14
CA ALA A 90 5.78 7.21 29.32
C ALA A 90 4.76 8.33 29.58
N LYS A 91 5.19 9.46 30.17
CA LYS A 91 4.33 10.60 30.46
C LYS A 91 4.03 11.38 29.18
N GLU A 92 5.03 11.59 28.32
CA GLU A 92 4.90 12.20 27.01
C GLU A 92 4.03 11.36 26.09
N ARG A 93 4.31 10.05 25.99
CA ARG A 93 3.47 9.10 25.24
C ARG A 93 2.01 9.19 25.68
N ARG A 94 1.74 9.17 26.98
CA ARG A 94 0.37 9.28 27.50
C ARG A 94 -0.25 10.64 27.17
N ALA A 95 0.48 11.73 27.33
CA ALA A 95 -0.01 13.06 27.01
C ALA A 95 -0.42 13.21 25.53
N ILE A 96 0.33 12.58 24.62
CA ILE A 96 -0.02 12.53 23.19
C ILE A 96 -1.30 11.71 22.98
N LEU A 97 -1.38 10.47 23.51
CA LEU A 97 -2.53 9.58 23.34
C LEU A 97 -3.82 10.10 23.99
N ASP A 98 -3.73 10.88 25.07
CA ASP A 98 -4.90 11.45 25.72
C ASP A 98 -5.50 12.62 24.92
N ARG A 99 -4.70 13.29 24.08
CA ARG A 99 -5.12 14.45 23.27
C ARG A 99 -5.53 14.10 21.83
N THR A 100 -5.32 12.86 21.39
CA THR A 100 -5.64 12.45 20.01
C THR A 100 -7.14 12.36 19.75
N GLY A 101 -7.94 12.13 20.78
CA GLY A 101 -9.41 12.20 20.69
C GLY A 101 -9.92 13.56 20.21
N ASP A 102 -9.28 14.66 20.66
CA ASP A 102 -9.61 16.03 20.24
C ASP A 102 -9.27 16.29 18.76
N SER A 103 -8.38 15.47 18.19
CA SER A 103 -7.92 15.55 16.80
C SER A 103 -8.69 14.60 15.86
N GLY A 104 -9.78 13.99 16.33
CA GLY A 104 -10.62 13.08 15.54
C GLY A 104 -10.12 11.64 15.49
N VAL A 105 -9.05 11.29 16.23
CA VAL A 105 -8.52 9.92 16.30
C VAL A 105 -9.15 9.19 17.48
N SER A 106 -10.12 8.32 17.18
CA SER A 106 -10.91 7.62 18.20
C SER A 106 -10.16 6.40 18.76
N ARG A 107 -10.27 6.18 20.08
CA ARG A 107 -9.75 4.95 20.70
C ARG A 107 -10.41 3.72 20.05
N GLY A 108 -9.60 2.74 19.70
CA GLY A 108 -10.04 1.52 19.00
C GLY A 108 -10.06 1.63 17.47
N SER A 109 -9.75 2.81 16.90
CA SER A 109 -9.57 2.94 15.45
C SER A 109 -8.20 2.42 15.00
N ALA A 110 -8.06 2.16 13.70
CA ALA A 110 -6.79 1.70 13.11
C ALA A 110 -5.69 2.77 13.25
N GLU A 111 -6.06 4.04 13.11
CA GLU A 111 -5.17 5.20 13.28
C GLU A 111 -4.66 5.28 14.72
N TYR A 112 -5.54 5.11 15.72
CA TYR A 112 -5.13 5.11 17.12
C TYR A 112 -4.13 3.98 17.40
N ALA A 113 -4.39 2.77 16.89
CA ALA A 113 -3.50 1.63 17.06
C ALA A 113 -2.12 1.85 16.38
N LEU A 114 -2.11 2.46 15.19
CA LEU A 114 -0.87 2.82 14.50
C LEU A 114 -0.06 3.86 15.28
N LEU A 115 -0.71 4.92 15.75
CA LEU A 115 -0.06 5.92 16.58
C LEU A 115 0.51 5.30 17.86
N GLU A 116 -0.26 4.45 18.51
CA GLU A 116 0.18 3.76 19.71
C GLU A 116 1.45 2.95 19.48
N ALA A 117 1.52 2.21 18.37
CA ALA A 117 2.68 1.45 17.96
C ALA A 117 3.90 2.34 17.63
N TRP A 118 3.68 3.48 16.97
CA TRP A 118 4.76 4.42 16.63
C TRP A 118 5.33 5.18 17.83
N LEU A 119 4.53 5.39 18.87
CA LEU A 119 5.00 5.96 20.14
C LEU A 119 5.63 4.90 21.06
N ASP A 120 5.30 3.62 20.87
CA ASP A 120 6.03 2.53 21.56
C ASP A 120 7.39 2.27 20.93
N ARG A 121 7.46 2.32 19.59
CA ARG A 121 8.69 2.14 18.82
C ARG A 121 8.78 3.14 17.70
N ARG A 122 9.92 3.84 17.64
CA ARG A 122 10.23 4.77 16.55
C ARG A 122 10.00 4.09 15.18
N PRO A 123 9.19 4.69 14.30
CA PRO A 123 8.90 4.11 12.99
C PRO A 123 10.12 4.15 12.07
N ASP A 124 10.07 3.35 10.99
CA ASP A 124 11.06 3.38 9.92
C ASP A 124 11.07 4.78 9.24
N PRO A 125 12.24 5.37 8.95
CA PRO A 125 12.36 6.67 8.27
C PRO A 125 11.61 6.79 6.93
N LYS A 126 11.30 5.66 6.27
CA LYS A 126 10.43 5.62 5.09
C LYS A 126 9.03 6.17 5.38
N LEU A 127 8.56 6.14 6.62
CA LEU A 127 7.28 6.71 7.00
C LEU A 127 7.26 8.23 6.85
N LEU A 128 8.31 8.92 7.31
CA LEU A 128 8.49 10.37 7.08
C LEU A 128 8.64 10.69 5.58
N THR A 129 9.30 9.80 4.83
CA THR A 129 9.39 9.91 3.37
C THR A 129 8.00 9.83 2.72
N ALA A 130 7.16 8.89 3.15
CA ALA A 130 5.79 8.73 2.67
C ALA A 130 4.94 9.98 2.98
N TRP A 131 5.03 10.50 4.20
CA TRP A 131 4.36 11.75 4.58
C TRP A 131 4.81 12.94 3.73
N THR A 132 6.12 13.09 3.49
CA THR A 132 6.64 14.16 2.63
C THR A 132 6.04 14.08 1.22
N HIS A 133 5.96 12.89 0.64
CA HIS A 133 5.35 12.70 -0.69
C HIS A 133 3.85 12.99 -0.69
N LEU A 134 3.13 12.60 0.38
CA LEU A 134 1.72 12.93 0.55
C LEU A 134 1.52 14.45 0.53
N VAL A 135 2.25 15.19 1.37
CA VAL A 135 2.12 16.64 1.49
C VAL A 135 2.54 17.36 0.22
N GLN A 136 3.62 16.92 -0.44
CA GLN A 136 3.99 17.46 -1.76
C GLN A 136 2.85 17.31 -2.78
N GLY A 137 2.24 16.12 -2.85
CA GLY A 137 1.09 15.89 -3.73
C GLY A 137 -0.11 16.77 -3.40
N LEU A 138 -0.42 16.96 -2.12
CA LEU A 138 -1.49 17.86 -1.69
C LEU A 138 -1.20 19.32 -2.03
N CYS A 139 0.02 19.80 -1.78
CA CYS A 139 0.43 21.17 -2.10
C CYS A 139 0.35 21.47 -3.61
N GLU A 140 0.71 20.51 -4.45
CA GLU A 140 0.59 20.65 -5.91
C GLU A 140 -0.87 20.77 -6.38
N GLN A 141 -1.82 20.15 -5.68
CA GLN A 141 -3.25 20.28 -5.98
C GLN A 141 -3.87 21.59 -5.47
N LEU A 142 -3.29 22.18 -4.43
CA LEU A 142 -3.75 23.41 -3.79
C LEU A 142 -3.07 24.69 -4.33
N GLY A 143 -2.10 24.54 -5.25
CA GLY A 143 -1.52 25.67 -5.97
C GLY A 143 -2.57 26.41 -6.83
N PRO A 144 -2.42 27.73 -7.04
CA PRO A 144 -3.34 28.52 -7.84
C PRO A 144 -3.45 28.04 -9.30
#